data_AF-A0A2V2RGA7-F1
#
_entry.id   AF-A0A2V2RGA7-F1
#
_cell.length_a   1.000
_cell.length_b   1.000
_cell.length_c   1.000
_cell.angle_alpha   90.00
_cell.angle_beta   90.00
_cell.angle_gamma   90.00
#
_symmetry.space_group_name_H-M   'P 1'
#
loop_
_entity.id
_entity.type
_entity.pdbx_description
1 polymer ?
#
loop_
_entity_poly.entity_id
_entity_poly.type
_entity_poly.pdbx_seq_one_letter_code
_entity_poly.pdbx_strand_id
1 'polypeptide(L)'
;MRNFVVIRISRKGAKVQRRKGSTWRLSRPTTRATIVGLLLVAGATVFAVPRRIQEITSPQEKVTRPENYLPEGEARNITLKACVQCHDLRNTVTQRKTAAAWKRTVDEMIWRGAPLMVEEADALTKYLAASFGPDMPLPEEFKKKPVSKKP
;
A
#
# COMPACT_ATOMS: atom_id res chain seq x y z
N MET A 1 5.19 1.25 -48.09
CA MET A 1 5.61 2.56 -48.63
C MET A 1 6.00 3.45 -47.46
N ARG A 2 7.29 3.81 -47.33
CA ARG A 2 7.81 4.71 -46.30
C ARG A 2 7.56 6.15 -46.75
N ASN A 3 7.14 7.04 -45.85
CA ASN A 3 7.34 8.48 -46.03
C ASN A 3 7.61 9.14 -44.69
N PHE A 4 8.87 9.52 -44.48
CA PHE A 4 9.32 10.49 -43.51
C PHE A 4 9.15 11.88 -44.12
N VAL A 5 8.59 12.82 -43.36
CA VAL A 5 8.86 14.26 -43.58
C VAL A 5 9.22 14.87 -42.24
N VAL A 6 10.51 15.14 -42.11
CA VAL A 6 11.15 15.92 -41.05
C VAL A 6 11.25 17.35 -41.56
N ILE A 7 10.60 18.35 -40.95
CA ILE A 7 10.89 19.76 -41.26
C ILE A 7 10.86 20.67 -40.03
N ARG A 8 12.08 21.12 -39.72
CA ARG A 8 12.59 22.41 -39.20
C ARG A 8 12.13 22.97 -37.84
N ILE A 9 13.10 22.87 -36.94
CA ILE A 9 13.44 23.74 -35.82
C ILE A 9 13.78 25.15 -36.35
N SER A 10 13.29 26.21 -35.68
CA SER A 10 13.81 27.58 -35.85
C SER A 10 14.18 28.19 -34.49
N ARG A 11 15.45 28.54 -34.35
CA ARG A 11 16.11 29.09 -33.16
C ARG A 11 15.99 30.62 -33.15
N LYS A 12 15.58 31.21 -32.04
CA LYS A 12 15.98 32.56 -31.60
C LYS A 12 16.69 32.35 -30.25
N GLY A 13 17.96 32.64 -30.00
CA GLY A 13 18.84 33.63 -30.59
C GLY A 13 18.93 34.83 -29.65
N ALA A 14 19.79 34.78 -28.63
CA ALA A 14 20.27 35.98 -27.94
C ALA A 14 21.59 35.74 -27.17
N LYS A 15 22.66 36.28 -27.79
CA LYS A 15 23.87 36.93 -27.24
C LYS A 15 24.66 36.21 -26.13
N VAL A 16 25.80 35.58 -26.48
CA VAL A 16 27.14 36.18 -26.72
C VAL A 16 27.77 36.73 -25.44
N GLN A 17 28.69 35.92 -24.93
CA GLN A 17 29.63 36.19 -23.85
C GLN A 17 30.61 37.31 -24.20
N ARG A 18 31.00 38.09 -23.18
CA ARG A 18 32.29 38.79 -23.17
C ARG A 18 33.25 38.06 -22.24
N ARG A 19 34.26 37.43 -22.84
CA ARG A 19 35.44 36.89 -22.17
C ARG A 19 36.39 38.03 -21.81
N LYS A 20 36.82 38.08 -20.55
CA LYS A 20 38.13 38.58 -20.09
C LYS A 20 38.64 37.44 -19.20
N GLY A 21 39.71 36.70 -19.48
CA GLY A 21 41.01 37.11 -20.00
C GLY A 21 41.97 37.26 -18.82
N SER A 22 42.46 36.14 -18.27
CA SER A 22 43.68 36.14 -17.44
C SER A 22 44.25 34.71 -17.34
N THR A 23 45.05 34.39 -18.35
CA THR A 23 46.32 33.63 -18.28
C THR A 23 46.48 32.57 -17.19
N TRP A 24 46.42 31.30 -17.60
CA TRP A 24 47.02 30.19 -16.87
C TRP A 24 48.51 30.08 -17.23
N ARG A 25 49.38 30.04 -16.21
CA ARG A 25 50.57 29.14 -16.08
C ARG A 25 51.73 29.80 -15.30
N LEU A 26 52.29 28.98 -14.39
CA LEU A 26 53.59 29.09 -13.69
C LEU A 26 53.68 30.23 -12.66
N SER A 27 54.13 30.08 -11.43
CA SER A 27 55.09 29.16 -10.83
C SER A 27 54.85 29.08 -9.31
N ARG A 28 55.09 27.91 -8.70
CA ARG A 28 55.52 27.88 -7.28
C ARG A 28 56.95 28.44 -7.24
N PRO A 29 57.30 29.34 -6.32
CA PRO A 29 58.11 28.87 -5.20
C PRO A 29 57.88 29.61 -3.85
N THR A 30 57.93 28.80 -2.79
CA THR A 30 58.52 29.02 -1.45
C THR A 30 58.24 30.30 -0.64
N THR A 31 57.71 30.03 0.57
CA THR A 31 58.08 30.61 1.88
C THR A 31 57.75 32.07 2.18
N ARG A 32 56.89 32.25 3.21
CA ARG A 32 57.02 33.08 4.43
C ARG A 32 55.61 33.49 4.86
N ALA A 33 55.00 32.74 5.76
CA ALA A 33 55.04 32.96 7.21
C ALA A 33 54.09 34.08 7.67
N THR A 34 53.36 33.78 8.75
CA THR A 34 52.59 34.66 9.67
C THR A 34 51.17 35.07 9.22
N ILE A 35 50.13 35.22 10.06
CA ILE A 35 49.74 34.81 11.42
C ILE A 35 48.26 35.29 11.57
N VAL A 36 47.39 34.45 12.15
CA VAL A 36 46.25 34.75 13.07
C VAL A 36 45.19 35.80 12.67
N GLY A 37 43.91 35.40 12.70
CA GLY A 37 42.76 36.30 12.73
C GLY A 37 41.40 35.58 12.76
N LEU A 38 41.03 35.09 13.94
CA LEU A 38 39.85 34.27 14.27
C LEU A 38 38.59 35.13 14.50
N LEU A 39 37.47 34.87 13.79
CA LEU A 39 36.07 35.22 14.16
C LEU A 39 35.11 34.25 13.42
N LEU A 40 34.83 33.05 13.94
CA LEU A 40 33.70 32.68 14.81
C LEU A 40 32.28 32.76 14.18
N VAL A 41 31.72 31.55 13.98
CA VAL A 41 30.34 31.11 14.35
C VAL A 41 29.29 30.97 13.23
N ALA A 42 28.90 29.70 13.05
CA ALA A 42 27.57 29.20 12.67
C ALA A 42 27.03 29.44 11.24
N GLY A 43 27.73 28.90 10.23
CA GLY A 43 27.09 28.53 8.97
C GLY A 43 26.72 27.05 9.00
N ALA A 44 25.57 26.72 9.58
CA ALA A 44 25.05 25.37 9.75
C ALA A 44 25.30 24.51 8.49
N THR A 45 26.12 23.48 8.65
CA THR A 45 26.08 22.30 7.80
C THR A 45 24.62 21.88 7.72
N VAL A 46 24.00 22.08 6.56
CA VAL A 46 22.73 21.42 6.22
C VAL A 46 23.07 19.94 6.22
N PHE A 47 23.03 19.36 7.42
CA PHE A 47 23.19 17.95 7.63
C PHE A 47 22.19 17.33 6.67
N ALA A 48 22.73 16.51 5.78
CA ALA A 48 22.04 15.47 5.09
C ALA A 48 21.38 14.57 6.15
N VAL A 49 20.32 15.08 6.78
CA VAL A 49 19.36 14.25 7.49
C VAL A 49 18.80 13.42 6.35
N PRO A 50 19.09 12.12 6.26
CA PRO A 50 18.33 11.31 5.34
C PRO A 50 16.89 11.57 5.76
N ARG A 51 16.09 12.10 4.84
CA ARG A 51 14.66 11.89 4.90
C ARG A 51 14.54 10.37 4.90
N ARG A 52 14.57 9.74 6.08
CA ARG A 52 13.70 8.62 6.34
C ARG A 52 12.35 9.22 6.00
N ILE A 53 11.94 9.01 4.75
CA ILE A 53 10.57 8.71 4.45
C ILE A 53 10.18 7.85 5.63
N GLN A 54 9.39 8.43 6.53
CA GLN A 54 8.64 7.67 7.50
C GLN A 54 7.85 6.73 6.61
N GLU A 55 8.45 5.58 6.38
CA GLU A 55 7.78 4.38 6.03
C GLU A 55 6.58 4.36 6.96
N ILE A 56 5.43 4.43 6.33
CA ILE A 56 4.11 4.51 6.93
C ILE A 56 3.80 3.16 7.60
N THR A 57 4.79 2.53 8.23
CA THR A 57 4.61 1.49 9.24
C THR A 57 4.23 2.20 10.53
N SER A 58 3.05 2.80 10.53
CA SER A 58 2.31 2.94 11.78
C SER A 58 2.14 1.53 12.34
N PRO A 59 2.55 1.23 13.60
CA PRO A 59 2.21 -0.03 14.26
C PRO A 59 0.73 -0.15 14.61
N GLN A 60 -0.07 0.87 14.33
CA GLN A 60 -1.51 0.69 14.31
C GLN A 60 -1.85 -0.24 13.13
N GLU A 61 -2.74 -1.19 13.40
CA GLU A 61 -3.76 -1.57 12.44
C GLU A 61 -3.48 -2.79 11.54
N LYS A 62 -3.16 -3.92 12.19
CA LYS A 62 -4.01 -5.13 12.00
C LYS A 62 -5.44 -4.81 12.50
N VAL A 63 -6.06 -3.72 12.05
CA VAL A 63 -7.50 -3.57 12.24
C VAL A 63 -8.09 -4.68 11.43
N THR A 64 -8.76 -5.56 12.14
CA THR A 64 -10.03 -6.23 11.86
C THR A 64 -10.56 -6.15 10.43
N ARG A 65 -9.69 -6.31 9.43
CA ARG A 65 -10.04 -6.34 8.03
C ARG A 65 -10.72 -7.68 7.75
N PRO A 66 -11.88 -7.71 7.07
CA PRO A 66 -12.65 -8.92 6.83
C PRO A 66 -11.81 -10.06 6.24
N GLU A 67 -10.83 -9.73 5.40
CA GLU A 67 -9.91 -10.66 4.76
C GLU A 67 -9.01 -11.44 5.73
N ASN A 68 -8.78 -10.93 6.94
CA ASN A 68 -7.97 -11.61 7.96
C ASN A 68 -8.69 -12.79 8.62
N TYR A 69 -10.01 -12.89 8.46
CA TYR A 69 -10.84 -13.93 9.06
C TYR A 69 -11.22 -15.05 8.10
N LEU A 70 -10.89 -14.88 6.82
CA LEU A 70 -11.23 -15.82 5.77
C LEU A 70 -10.04 -16.73 5.49
N PRO A 71 -10.16 -18.05 5.69
CA PRO A 71 -9.14 -19.01 5.25
C PRO A 71 -8.87 -18.86 3.75
N GLU A 72 -7.64 -19.11 3.32
CA GLU A 72 -7.32 -19.10 1.89
C GLU A 72 -8.17 -20.14 1.13
N GLY A 73 -8.58 -19.80 -0.08
CA GLY A 73 -9.41 -20.69 -0.90
C GLY A 73 -10.00 -20.02 -2.13
N GLU A 74 -10.50 -20.84 -3.05
CA GLU A 74 -10.96 -20.43 -4.38
C GLU A 74 -12.06 -19.35 -4.35
N ALA A 75 -13.02 -19.48 -3.43
CA ALA A 75 -14.11 -18.51 -3.28
C ALA A 75 -13.88 -17.46 -2.17
N ARG A 76 -12.65 -17.32 -1.67
CA ARG A 76 -12.31 -16.26 -0.69
C ARG A 76 -12.56 -14.87 -1.28
N ASN A 77 -12.16 -14.65 -2.52
CA ASN A 77 -12.36 -13.38 -3.22
C ASN A 77 -13.85 -13.11 -3.50
N ILE A 78 -14.60 -14.16 -3.88
CA ILE A 78 -16.07 -14.07 -4.06
C ILE A 78 -16.72 -13.63 -2.75
N THR A 79 -16.32 -14.21 -1.62
CA THR A 79 -16.80 -13.82 -0.28
C THR A 79 -16.52 -12.35 0.02
N LEU A 80 -15.29 -11.88 -0.25
CA LEU A 80 -14.90 -10.49 -0.04
C LEU A 80 -15.60 -9.50 -0.97
N LYS A 81 -16.04 -9.94 -2.15
CA LYS A 81 -16.77 -9.09 -3.10
C LYS A 81 -18.25 -9.03 -2.79
N ALA A 82 -18.90 -10.16 -2.54
CA ALA A 82 -20.35 -10.24 -2.44
C ALA A 82 -20.86 -10.01 -1.01
N CYS A 83 -20.21 -10.58 0.00
CA CYS A 83 -20.78 -10.63 1.36
C CYS A 83 -20.57 -9.34 2.17
N VAL A 84 -19.63 -8.48 1.78
CA VAL A 84 -19.32 -7.23 2.50
C VAL A 84 -20.07 -6.01 1.96
N GLN A 85 -20.93 -6.19 0.95
CA GLN A 85 -21.66 -5.08 0.32
C GLN A 85 -22.72 -4.48 1.24
N CYS A 86 -23.24 -5.25 2.19
CA CYS A 86 -24.35 -4.83 3.05
C CYS A 86 -24.04 -4.87 4.56
N HIS A 87 -23.13 -5.73 5.02
CA HIS A 87 -22.74 -5.85 6.42
C HIS A 87 -21.34 -6.47 6.56
N ASP A 88 -20.77 -6.46 7.76
CA ASP A 88 -19.47 -7.10 8.01
C ASP A 88 -19.53 -8.64 8.00
N LEU A 89 -18.37 -9.31 7.95
CA LEU A 89 -18.29 -10.77 7.90
C LEU A 89 -18.36 -11.44 9.29
N ARG A 90 -18.51 -10.72 10.40
CA ARG A 90 -18.40 -11.29 11.74
C ARG A 90 -19.42 -12.40 11.96
N ASN A 91 -20.66 -12.18 11.52
CA ASN A 91 -21.72 -13.18 11.63
C ASN A 91 -21.42 -14.40 10.74
N THR A 92 -20.83 -14.21 9.57
CA THR A 92 -20.48 -15.31 8.67
C THR A 92 -19.38 -16.19 9.26
N VAL A 93 -18.26 -15.61 9.68
CA VAL A 93 -17.06 -16.38 10.09
C VAL A 93 -17.22 -17.07 11.46
N THR A 94 -18.18 -16.64 12.27
CA THR A 94 -18.50 -17.24 13.58
C THR A 94 -19.52 -18.36 13.50
N GLN A 95 -20.23 -18.53 12.39
CA GLN A 95 -21.22 -19.59 12.21
C GLN A 95 -20.55 -20.93 11.87
N ARG A 96 -21.11 -22.04 12.35
CA ARG A 96 -20.67 -23.41 12.05
C ARG A 96 -21.83 -24.18 11.48
N LYS A 97 -21.88 -24.31 10.15
CA LYS A 97 -23.03 -24.85 9.44
C LYS A 97 -22.64 -25.98 8.50
N THR A 98 -23.57 -26.90 8.28
CA THR A 98 -23.47 -27.89 7.21
C THR A 98 -23.54 -27.22 5.84
N ALA A 99 -23.07 -27.90 4.79
CA ALA A 99 -23.15 -27.40 3.42
C ALA A 99 -24.58 -27.03 3.00
N ALA A 100 -25.58 -27.84 3.39
CA ALA A 100 -26.99 -27.55 3.11
C ALA A 100 -27.48 -26.27 3.81
N ALA A 101 -27.04 -26.02 5.04
CA ALA A 101 -27.39 -24.81 5.77
C ALA A 101 -26.65 -23.57 5.24
N TRP A 102 -25.41 -23.73 4.77
CA TRP A 102 -24.69 -22.68 4.06
C TRP A 102 -25.35 -22.32 2.73
N LYS A 103 -25.78 -23.31 1.96
CA LYS A 103 -26.54 -23.08 0.71
C LYS A 103 -27.76 -22.20 0.96
N ARG A 104 -28.55 -22.52 1.98
CA ARG A 104 -29.71 -21.70 2.35
C ARG A 104 -29.34 -20.26 2.69
N THR A 105 -28.24 -20.04 3.40
CA THR A 105 -27.75 -18.68 3.69
C THR A 105 -27.31 -17.95 2.42
N VAL A 106 -26.59 -18.61 1.51
CA VAL A 106 -26.19 -18.01 0.23
C VAL A 106 -27.42 -17.66 -0.61
N ASP A 107 -28.38 -18.60 -0.75
CA ASP A 107 -29.63 -18.39 -1.48
C ASP A 107 -30.45 -17.23 -0.86
N GLU A 108 -30.48 -17.11 0.47
CA GLU A 108 -31.12 -15.97 1.15
C GLU A 108 -30.43 -14.64 0.84
N MET A 109 -29.09 -14.61 0.80
CA MET A 109 -28.36 -13.39 0.46
C MET A 109 -28.59 -13.00 -1.01
N ILE A 110 -28.68 -13.96 -1.92
CA ILE A 110 -29.04 -13.73 -3.33
C ILE A 110 -30.45 -13.13 -3.40
N TRP A 111 -31.41 -13.70 -2.67
CA TRP A 111 -32.78 -13.16 -2.63
C TRP A 111 -32.84 -11.73 -2.08
N ARG A 112 -31.93 -11.38 -1.15
CA ARG A 112 -31.76 -10.02 -0.62
C ARG A 112 -30.97 -9.08 -1.54
N GLY A 113 -30.49 -9.55 -2.69
CA GLY A 113 -29.80 -8.74 -3.70
C GLY A 113 -28.28 -8.86 -3.72
N ALA A 114 -27.68 -9.90 -3.10
CA ALA A 114 -26.26 -10.15 -3.25
C ALA A 114 -25.91 -10.45 -4.73
N PRO A 115 -24.91 -9.77 -5.32
CA PRO A 115 -24.57 -9.94 -6.73
C PRO A 115 -23.71 -11.21 -6.92
N LEU A 116 -24.37 -12.37 -6.99
CA LEU A 116 -23.73 -13.68 -7.21
C LEU A 116 -24.35 -14.40 -8.41
N MET A 117 -23.51 -14.93 -9.28
CA MET A 117 -23.91 -15.86 -10.33
C MET A 117 -24.12 -17.28 -9.75
N VAL A 118 -24.83 -18.14 -10.47
CA VAL A 118 -25.18 -19.50 -10.01
C VAL A 118 -23.92 -20.32 -9.69
N GLU A 119 -22.91 -20.27 -10.55
CA GLU A 119 -21.64 -20.97 -10.40
C GLU A 119 -20.84 -20.43 -9.22
N GLU A 120 -20.88 -19.11 -9.00
CA GLU A 120 -20.24 -18.45 -7.86
C GLU A 120 -20.93 -18.83 -6.54
N ALA A 121 -22.25 -18.96 -6.54
CA ALA A 121 -23.03 -19.37 -5.37
C ALA A 121 -22.68 -20.80 -4.92
N ASP A 122 -22.51 -21.72 -5.88
CA ASP A 122 -22.09 -23.09 -5.59
C ASP A 122 -20.65 -23.15 -5.07
N ALA A 123 -19.73 -22.42 -5.71
CA ALA A 123 -18.34 -22.33 -5.26
C ALA A 123 -18.25 -21.71 -3.84
N LEU A 124 -19.01 -20.65 -3.59
CA LEU A 124 -19.10 -19.99 -2.29
C LEU A 124 -19.66 -20.93 -1.22
N THR A 125 -20.72 -21.67 -1.53
CA THR A 125 -21.32 -22.65 -0.61
C THR A 125 -20.30 -23.72 -0.19
N LYS A 126 -19.57 -24.29 -1.16
CA LYS A 126 -18.53 -25.29 -0.88
C LYS A 126 -17.40 -24.72 -0.02
N TYR A 127 -16.95 -23.51 -0.33
CA TYR A 127 -15.92 -22.82 0.42
C TYR A 127 -16.34 -22.51 1.86
N LEU A 128 -17.56 -22.00 2.07
CA LEU A 128 -18.09 -21.73 3.41
C LEU A 128 -18.25 -23.01 4.23
N ALA A 129 -18.68 -24.11 3.61
CA ALA A 129 -18.78 -25.40 4.28
C ALA A 129 -17.40 -25.97 4.67
N ALA A 130 -16.40 -25.84 3.79
CA ALA A 130 -15.03 -26.28 4.08
C ALA A 130 -14.36 -25.42 5.15
N SER A 131 -14.58 -24.10 5.11
CA SER A 131 -13.94 -23.14 6.03
C SER A 131 -14.63 -23.04 7.37
N PHE A 132 -15.95 -23.17 7.39
CA PHE A 132 -16.84 -22.88 8.52
C PHE A 132 -17.89 -23.99 8.72
N GLY A 133 -17.49 -25.25 8.46
CA GLY A 133 -18.27 -26.46 8.73
C GLY A 133 -18.50 -26.71 10.22
N PRO A 134 -19.35 -27.68 10.62
CA PRO A 134 -19.67 -27.96 12.02
C PRO A 134 -18.44 -28.24 12.91
N ASP A 135 -17.44 -28.90 12.33
CA ASP A 135 -16.23 -29.36 13.05
C ASP A 135 -15.05 -28.38 12.94
N MET A 136 -15.24 -27.23 12.28
CA MET A 136 -14.15 -26.26 12.09
C MET A 136 -13.94 -25.40 13.35
N PRO A 137 -12.70 -25.11 13.76
CA PRO A 137 -12.44 -24.26 14.92
C PRO A 137 -12.83 -22.80 14.63
N LEU A 138 -13.31 -22.07 15.64
CA LEU A 138 -13.50 -20.61 15.56
C LEU A 138 -12.15 -19.91 15.30
N PRO A 139 -12.08 -18.83 14.48
CA PRO A 139 -10.85 -18.07 14.34
C PRO A 139 -10.43 -17.49 15.70
N GLU A 140 -9.12 -17.51 15.99
CA GLU A 140 -8.55 -17.12 17.29
C GLU A 140 -8.99 -15.72 17.76
N GLU A 141 -9.20 -14.79 16.82
CA GLU A 141 -9.67 -13.44 17.12
C GLU A 141 -11.02 -13.43 17.85
N PHE A 142 -11.92 -14.36 17.51
CA PHE A 142 -13.27 -14.42 18.09
C PHE A 142 -13.33 -15.24 19.38
N LYS A 143 -12.25 -15.99 19.72
CA LYS A 143 -12.15 -16.71 21.00
C LYS A 143 -11.83 -15.77 22.17
N LYS A 144 -11.15 -14.66 21.90
CA LYS A 144 -10.76 -13.69 22.93
C LYS A 144 -11.94 -12.78 23.25
N LYS A 145 -12.36 -12.71 24.52
CA LYS A 145 -13.36 -11.73 24.95
C LYS A 145 -12.84 -10.33 24.60
N PRO A 146 -13.64 -9.46 23.94
CA PRO A 146 -13.21 -8.10 23.72
C PRO A 146 -12.95 -7.44 25.07
N VAL A 147 -11.76 -6.85 25.23
CA VAL A 147 -11.46 -6.01 26.39
C VAL A 147 -12.43 -4.84 26.32
N SER A 148 -13.44 -4.86 27.19
CA SER A 148 -14.42 -3.78 27.31
C SER A 148 -13.68 -2.53 27.76
N LYS A 149 -13.31 -1.64 26.83
CA LYS A 149 -13.01 -0.25 27.19
C LYS A 149 -14.35 0.43 27.41
N LYS A 150 -14.76 0.51 28.67
CA LYS A 150 -15.87 1.36 29.13
C LYS A 150 -15.45 2.83 28.93
N PRO A 151 -16.33 3.71 28.40
CA PRO A 151 -16.04 5.14 28.34
C PRO A 151 -15.83 5.74 29.72
#